data_AF-A0A924X324-F1
#
_entry.id   AF-A0A924X324-F1
#
_cell.length_a   1.000
_cell.length_b   1.000
_cell.length_c   1.000
_cell.angle_alpha   90.00
_cell.angle_beta   90.00
_cell.angle_gamma   90.00
#
_symmetry.space_group_name_H-M   'P 1'
#
loop_
_entity.id
_entity.type
_entity.pdbx_description
1 polymer ?
#
loop_
_entity_poly.entity_id
_entity_poly.type
_entity_poly.pdbx_seq_one_letter_code
_entity_poly.pdbx_strand_id
1 'polypeptide(L)'
;MLVSPGILHHLLSLSLVCSDTTGSFLRSGIPDVVVTTAPAPSLRDLYSEGQTFQQFLAAADSKRAQWLSNYETGSVSDSLLARARAIPGSWRLLVIAEDWCGDSLNTMPYVARLVEGVPNLQMRIISSKRGRSVMKAHRTPDGRAATPTVILLDDRYRESGCWIERPAELQRWFQEKKKTLGEKELYDQKYAWYANDKGGQTIREIVEMLTHAAAGRPTCGKKA
;
A
#
# COMPACT_ATOMS: atom_id res chain seq x y z
N MET A 1 -2.05 -62.18 -9.41
CA MET A 1 -1.52 -63.27 -8.57
C MET A 1 -0.71 -64.20 -9.45
N LEU A 2 0.61 -64.19 -9.32
CA LEU A 2 1.50 -65.28 -9.71
C LEU A 2 2.86 -64.96 -9.06
N VAL A 3 3.30 -65.91 -8.23
CA VAL A 3 4.48 -65.84 -7.36
C VAL A 3 5.51 -66.77 -7.97
N SER A 4 6.78 -66.36 -8.10
CA SER A 4 7.97 -67.19 -7.81
C SER A 4 9.30 -66.56 -8.25
N PRO A 5 10.44 -67.03 -7.71
CA PRO A 5 11.50 -66.16 -7.20
C PRO A 5 12.90 -66.39 -7.81
N GLY A 6 13.86 -65.58 -7.36
CA GLY A 6 15.25 -65.99 -7.15
C GLY A 6 16.25 -65.56 -8.23
N ILE A 7 17.32 -64.86 -7.82
CA ILE A 7 18.64 -65.47 -7.55
C ILE A 7 19.62 -64.36 -7.14
N LEU A 8 20.42 -64.68 -6.13
CA LEU A 8 21.40 -63.87 -5.44
C LEU A 8 22.82 -64.23 -5.94
N HIS A 9 23.72 -63.23 -5.88
CA HIS A 9 25.20 -63.27 -5.93
C HIS A 9 25.90 -63.51 -7.28
N HIS A 10 26.68 -62.50 -7.69
CA HIS A 10 28.14 -62.60 -7.57
C HIS A 10 28.83 -61.23 -7.61
N LEU A 11 29.56 -60.92 -6.54
CA LEU A 11 30.62 -59.93 -6.47
C LEU A 11 31.82 -60.41 -7.29
N LEU A 12 32.36 -59.54 -8.14
CA LEU A 12 33.75 -59.58 -8.59
C LEU A 12 34.21 -58.14 -8.84
N SER A 13 35.05 -57.65 -7.93
CA SER A 13 35.94 -56.51 -8.15
C SER A 13 36.94 -56.86 -9.23
N LEU A 14 37.24 -55.94 -10.15
CA LEU A 14 38.59 -55.80 -10.70
C LEU A 14 38.82 -54.35 -11.13
N SER A 15 40.01 -53.89 -10.80
CA SER A 15 40.47 -52.51 -10.76
C SER A 15 41.00 -51.99 -12.10
N LEU A 16 41.04 -50.65 -12.21
CA LEU A 16 41.90 -49.82 -13.08
C LEU A 16 41.66 -49.97 -14.60
N VAL A 17 41.60 -48.91 -15.39
CA VAL A 17 42.69 -47.97 -15.68
C VAL A 17 42.12 -46.61 -16.09
N CYS A 18 42.64 -45.54 -15.48
CA CYS A 18 42.48 -44.17 -15.96
C CYS A 18 43.21 -43.99 -17.29
N SER A 19 42.54 -43.43 -18.30
CA SER A 19 43.21 -42.83 -19.44
C SER A 19 42.74 -41.38 -19.57
N ASP A 20 43.70 -40.48 -19.38
CA ASP A 20 43.59 -39.05 -19.60
C ASP A 20 43.15 -38.78 -21.04
N THR A 21 42.11 -37.96 -21.20
CA THR A 21 41.88 -37.25 -22.45
C THR A 21 41.63 -35.80 -22.10
N THR A 22 42.64 -34.98 -22.38
CA THR A 22 42.63 -33.53 -22.43
C THR A 22 41.50 -33.04 -23.34
N GLY A 23 40.34 -32.80 -22.75
CA GLY A 23 39.23 -32.06 -23.36
C GLY A 23 39.32 -30.59 -22.97
N SER A 24 39.78 -29.76 -23.90
CA SER A 24 39.68 -28.30 -23.82
C SER A 24 38.20 -27.89 -23.73
N PHE A 25 37.70 -27.73 -22.50
CA PHE A 25 36.40 -27.11 -22.23
C PHE A 25 36.50 -25.62 -22.55
N LEU A 26 36.16 -25.25 -23.78
CA LEU A 26 35.74 -23.90 -24.11
C LEU A 26 34.48 -23.61 -23.28
N ARG A 27 34.65 -22.89 -22.16
CA ARG A 27 33.55 -22.25 -21.43
C ARG A 27 32.90 -21.27 -22.40
N SER A 28 31.81 -21.68 -23.04
CA SER A 28 30.86 -20.76 -23.65
C SER A 28 30.34 -19.85 -22.54
N GLY A 29 30.89 -18.64 -22.46
CA GLY A 29 30.40 -17.60 -21.57
C GLY A 29 28.96 -17.28 -21.91
N ILE A 30 28.04 -17.63 -21.02
CA ILE A 30 26.70 -17.05 -21.02
C ILE A 30 26.94 -15.57 -20.73
N PRO A 31 26.58 -14.64 -21.63
CA PRO A 31 26.75 -13.22 -21.35
C PRO A 31 25.90 -12.88 -20.12
N ASP A 32 26.52 -12.24 -19.12
CA ASP A 32 25.82 -11.68 -17.98
C ASP A 32 24.70 -10.77 -18.49
N VAL A 33 23.46 -11.23 -18.36
CA VAL A 33 22.28 -10.41 -18.62
C VAL A 33 22.24 -9.37 -17.52
N VAL A 34 22.82 -8.20 -17.80
CA VAL A 34 22.66 -7.02 -16.96
C VAL A 34 21.18 -6.66 -17.00
N VAL A 35 20.43 -7.10 -15.98
CA VAL A 35 19.05 -6.70 -15.77
C VAL A 35 19.08 -5.22 -15.37
N THR A 36 19.03 -4.34 -16.36
CA THR A 36 18.81 -2.92 -16.15
C THR A 36 17.37 -2.72 -15.72
N THR A 37 17.12 -2.76 -14.41
CA THR A 37 15.79 -2.40 -13.88
C THR A 37 15.56 -0.92 -14.19
N ALA A 38 14.49 -0.61 -14.94
CA ALA A 38 14.07 0.76 -15.19
C ALA A 38 13.98 1.55 -13.86
N PRO A 39 14.34 2.85 -13.86
CA PRO A 39 14.25 3.66 -12.66
C PRO A 39 12.82 3.69 -12.11
N ALA A 40 12.68 3.81 -10.80
CA ALA A 40 11.36 3.91 -10.17
C ALA A 40 10.58 5.10 -10.74
N PRO A 41 9.26 4.96 -10.99
CA PRO A 41 8.44 6.02 -11.57
C PRO A 41 8.40 7.24 -10.63
N SER A 42 8.30 8.45 -11.20
CA SER A 42 8.16 9.68 -10.41
C SER A 42 6.76 9.79 -9.79
N LEU A 43 6.59 10.64 -8.78
CA LEU A 43 5.27 10.92 -8.18
C LEU A 43 4.29 11.51 -9.20
N ARG A 44 4.79 12.26 -10.18
CA ARG A 44 3.99 12.77 -11.30
C ARG A 44 3.45 11.64 -12.16
N ASP A 45 4.33 10.73 -12.59
CA ASP A 45 3.93 9.61 -13.46
C ASP A 45 2.90 8.73 -12.74
N LEU A 46 3.17 8.40 -11.48
CA LEU A 46 2.25 7.64 -10.63
C LEU A 46 0.88 8.32 -10.49
N TYR A 47 0.84 9.64 -10.29
CA TYR A 47 -0.42 10.37 -10.21
C TYR A 47 -1.16 10.40 -11.54
N SER A 48 -0.46 10.65 -12.64
CA SER A 48 -1.02 10.72 -14.00
C SER A 48 -1.61 9.39 -14.46
N GLU A 49 -1.02 8.27 -14.04
CA GLU A 49 -1.53 6.91 -14.31
C GLU A 49 -2.71 6.51 -13.39
N GLY A 50 -2.91 7.25 -12.29
CA GLY A 50 -3.87 6.86 -11.27
C GLY A 50 -5.32 7.00 -11.70
N GLN A 51 -6.16 6.14 -11.14
CA GLN A 51 -7.60 6.12 -11.37
C GLN A 51 -8.29 7.15 -10.48
N THR A 52 -9.43 7.69 -10.91
CA THR A 52 -10.33 8.39 -9.98
C THR A 52 -10.90 7.40 -8.96
N PHE A 53 -11.46 7.91 -7.87
CA PHE A 53 -12.17 7.06 -6.91
C PHE A 53 -13.31 6.25 -7.56
N GLN A 54 -14.07 6.88 -8.46
CA GLN A 54 -15.17 6.22 -9.16
C GLN A 54 -14.67 5.11 -10.09
N GLN A 55 -13.55 5.33 -10.79
CA GLN A 55 -12.92 4.29 -11.61
C GLN A 55 -12.39 3.13 -10.76
N PHE A 56 -11.78 3.44 -9.62
CA PHE A 56 -11.33 2.42 -8.65
C PHE A 56 -12.51 1.59 -8.12
N LEU A 57 -13.61 2.23 -7.70
CA LEU A 57 -14.82 1.51 -7.27
C LEU A 57 -15.41 0.67 -8.39
N ALA A 58 -15.44 1.19 -9.62
CA ALA A 58 -15.96 0.49 -10.78
C ALA A 58 -15.16 -0.78 -11.11
N ALA A 59 -13.86 -0.79 -10.83
CA ALA A 59 -12.96 -1.92 -11.06
C ALA A 59 -12.75 -2.83 -9.83
N ALA A 60 -13.34 -2.53 -8.68
CA ALA A 60 -13.14 -3.31 -7.45
C ALA A 60 -13.81 -4.69 -7.53
N ASP A 61 -13.03 -5.73 -7.31
CA ASP A 61 -13.44 -7.13 -7.26
C ASP A 61 -13.71 -7.59 -5.82
N SER A 62 -13.07 -6.94 -4.84
CA SER A 62 -13.22 -7.25 -3.42
C SER A 62 -13.99 -6.17 -2.67
N LYS A 63 -14.90 -6.58 -1.77
CA LYS A 63 -15.61 -5.71 -0.81
C LYS A 63 -16.33 -4.51 -1.43
N ARG A 64 -16.62 -4.51 -2.74
CA ARG A 64 -17.21 -3.38 -3.48
C ARG A 64 -18.46 -2.80 -2.81
N ALA A 65 -19.38 -3.66 -2.36
CA ALA A 65 -20.60 -3.22 -1.68
C ALA A 65 -20.32 -2.43 -0.40
N GLN A 66 -19.30 -2.83 0.37
CA GLN A 66 -18.89 -2.12 1.58
C GLN A 66 -18.23 -0.78 1.23
N TRP A 67 -17.40 -0.75 0.18
CA TRP A 67 -16.79 0.48 -0.32
C TRP A 67 -17.85 1.49 -0.75
N LEU A 68 -18.85 1.03 -1.51
CA LEU A 68 -19.97 1.86 -1.95
C LEU A 68 -20.78 2.35 -0.75
N SER A 69 -21.13 1.47 0.19
CA SER A 69 -21.89 1.84 1.37
C SER A 69 -21.17 2.89 2.23
N ASN A 70 -19.86 2.74 2.48
CA ASN A 70 -19.07 3.73 3.20
C ASN A 70 -18.98 5.07 2.46
N TYR A 71 -18.96 5.05 1.12
CA TYR A 71 -18.93 6.25 0.31
C TYR A 71 -20.28 6.98 0.31
N GLU A 72 -21.37 6.26 0.06
CA GLU A 72 -22.73 6.83 -0.02
C GLU A 72 -23.22 7.38 1.32
N THR A 73 -22.90 6.66 2.41
CA THR A 73 -23.28 7.09 3.77
C THR A 73 -22.25 8.02 4.41
N GLY A 74 -21.08 8.17 3.77
CA GLY A 74 -20.00 9.02 4.25
C GLY A 74 -20.32 10.50 4.10
N SER A 75 -20.15 11.24 5.18
CA SER A 75 -20.31 12.69 5.22
C SER A 75 -19.08 13.36 5.84
N VAL A 76 -18.82 14.59 5.40
CA VAL A 76 -17.78 15.45 5.94
C VAL A 76 -18.49 16.61 6.61
N SER A 77 -18.13 16.92 7.86
CA SER A 77 -18.72 18.06 8.57
C SER A 77 -18.44 19.39 7.84
N ASP A 78 -19.41 20.29 7.83
CA ASP A 78 -19.28 21.61 7.18
C ASP A 78 -18.07 22.42 7.68
N SER A 79 -17.73 22.31 8.96
CA SER A 79 -16.57 22.99 9.54
C SER A 79 -15.24 22.51 8.93
N LEU A 80 -15.10 21.20 8.67
CA LEU A 80 -13.92 20.63 8.00
C LEU A 80 -13.89 20.98 6.52
N LEU A 81 -15.05 20.98 5.83
CA LEU A 81 -15.13 21.44 4.44
C LEU A 81 -14.74 22.91 4.30
N ALA A 82 -15.27 23.78 5.17
CA ALA A 82 -14.95 25.20 5.19
C ALA A 82 -13.45 25.43 5.42
N ARG A 83 -12.87 24.72 6.41
CA ARG A 83 -11.42 24.76 6.66
C ARG A 83 -10.63 24.33 5.43
N ALA A 84 -10.97 23.20 4.81
CA ALA A 84 -10.25 22.69 3.64
C ALA A 84 -10.35 23.61 2.43
N ARG A 85 -11.53 24.17 2.15
CA ARG A 85 -11.77 25.13 1.05
C ARG A 85 -11.01 26.44 1.21
N ALA A 86 -10.72 26.85 2.45
CA ALA A 86 -9.97 28.07 2.74
C ALA A 86 -8.45 27.91 2.51
N ILE A 87 -7.95 26.70 2.28
CA ILE A 87 -6.54 26.44 2.08
C ILE A 87 -6.15 26.86 0.65
N PRO A 88 -5.19 27.80 0.48
CA PRO A 88 -4.80 28.27 -0.85
C PRO A 88 -3.98 27.23 -1.61
N GLY A 89 -3.84 27.44 -2.92
CA GLY A 89 -3.05 26.58 -3.82
C GLY A 89 -3.87 25.47 -4.47
N SER A 90 -3.18 24.56 -5.14
CA SER A 90 -3.77 23.37 -5.78
C SER A 90 -3.07 22.12 -5.28
N TRP A 91 -3.84 21.17 -4.81
CA TRP A 91 -3.37 20.02 -4.06
C TRP A 91 -3.84 18.72 -4.71
N ARG A 92 -3.03 17.68 -4.56
CA ARG A 92 -3.29 16.36 -5.12
C ARG A 92 -3.00 15.29 -4.08
N LEU A 93 -3.90 14.33 -3.94
CA LEU A 93 -3.69 13.12 -3.17
C LEU A 93 -3.35 11.99 -4.13
N LEU A 94 -2.10 11.51 -4.07
CA LEU A 94 -1.74 10.22 -4.63
C LEU A 94 -1.98 9.15 -3.57
N VAL A 95 -2.95 8.30 -3.82
CA VAL A 95 -3.35 7.24 -2.89
C VAL A 95 -2.89 5.90 -3.43
N ILE A 96 -2.17 5.14 -2.62
CA ILE A 96 -1.83 3.75 -2.87
C ILE A 96 -2.78 2.90 -2.04
N ALA A 97 -3.74 2.25 -2.68
CA ALA A 97 -4.78 1.48 -2.02
C ALA A 97 -5.12 0.21 -2.80
N GLU A 98 -5.78 -0.72 -2.11
CA GLU A 98 -6.26 -1.98 -2.67
C GLU A 98 -7.69 -2.20 -2.17
N ASP A 99 -8.55 -2.75 -3.02
CA ASP A 99 -9.97 -2.97 -2.74
C ASP A 99 -10.22 -3.98 -1.61
N TRP A 100 -9.34 -4.95 -1.45
CA TRP A 100 -9.40 -5.94 -0.38
C TRP A 100 -8.93 -5.40 0.99
N CYS A 101 -8.27 -4.24 1.04
CA CYS A 101 -7.68 -3.71 2.27
C CYS A 101 -8.73 -3.10 3.20
N GLY A 102 -8.89 -3.70 4.38
CA GLY A 102 -9.83 -3.24 5.40
C GLY A 102 -9.55 -1.83 5.92
N ASP A 103 -8.28 -1.43 6.07
CA ASP A 103 -7.96 -0.06 6.50
C ASP A 103 -8.25 0.95 5.37
N SER A 104 -8.05 0.58 4.10
CA SER A 104 -8.40 1.45 2.95
C SER A 104 -9.91 1.62 2.81
N LEU A 105 -10.66 0.52 2.92
CA LEU A 105 -12.12 0.49 2.87
C LEU A 105 -12.76 1.42 3.91
N ASN A 106 -12.20 1.49 5.11
CA ASN A 106 -12.77 2.28 6.21
C ASN A 106 -12.29 3.73 6.27
N THR A 107 -11.50 4.19 5.29
CA THR A 107 -10.88 5.52 5.32
C THR A 107 -11.03 6.26 4.00
N MET A 108 -10.68 5.63 2.89
CA MET A 108 -10.62 6.27 1.57
C MET A 108 -11.98 6.72 0.99
N PRO A 109 -13.12 6.03 1.25
CA PRO A 109 -14.43 6.56 0.87
C PRO A 109 -14.72 7.96 1.43
N TYR A 110 -14.38 8.18 2.70
CA TYR A 110 -14.58 9.47 3.37
C TYR A 110 -13.63 10.55 2.83
N VAL A 111 -12.42 10.18 2.44
CA VAL A 111 -11.49 11.08 1.73
C VAL A 111 -12.01 11.45 0.35
N ALA A 112 -12.64 10.52 -0.38
CA ALA A 112 -13.29 10.83 -1.65
C ALA A 112 -14.40 11.89 -1.49
N ARG A 113 -15.22 11.77 -0.43
CA ARG A 113 -16.26 12.76 -0.09
C ARG A 113 -15.66 14.13 0.26
N LEU A 114 -14.53 14.16 0.95
CA LEU A 114 -13.79 15.41 1.19
C LEU A 114 -13.34 16.06 -0.12
N VAL A 115 -12.72 15.28 -1.00
CA VAL A 115 -12.19 15.75 -2.29
C VAL A 115 -13.31 16.33 -3.17
N GLU A 116 -14.47 15.70 -3.23
CA GLU A 116 -15.65 16.21 -3.95
C GLU A 116 -16.12 17.56 -3.43
N GLY A 117 -15.97 17.80 -2.14
CA GLY A 117 -16.36 19.05 -1.50
C GLY A 117 -15.31 20.17 -1.62
N VAL A 118 -14.09 19.90 -2.08
CA VAL A 118 -12.95 20.85 -2.02
C VAL A 118 -12.38 21.06 -3.44
N PRO A 119 -12.75 22.15 -4.14
CA PRO A 119 -12.45 22.31 -5.57
C PRO A 119 -10.97 22.30 -5.96
N ASN A 120 -10.08 22.70 -5.04
CA ASN A 120 -8.64 22.74 -5.26
C ASN A 120 -7.90 21.49 -4.79
N LEU A 121 -8.62 20.43 -4.38
CA LEU A 121 -8.07 19.15 -3.99
C LEU A 121 -8.52 18.08 -4.99
N GLN A 122 -7.59 17.28 -5.48
CA GLN A 122 -7.90 16.16 -6.38
C GLN A 122 -7.29 14.87 -5.83
N MET A 123 -7.84 13.72 -6.23
CA MET A 123 -7.36 12.42 -5.76
C MET A 123 -7.22 11.42 -6.91
N ARG A 124 -6.12 10.67 -6.90
CA ARG A 124 -5.83 9.57 -7.82
C ARG A 124 -5.34 8.35 -7.06
N ILE A 125 -5.80 7.18 -7.47
CA ILE A 125 -5.53 5.90 -6.80
C ILE A 125 -4.70 5.00 -7.71
N ILE A 126 -3.64 4.40 -7.16
CA ILE A 126 -2.84 3.36 -7.80
C ILE A 126 -2.75 2.12 -6.91
N SER A 127 -2.47 0.97 -7.52
CA SER A 127 -2.27 -0.28 -6.79
C SER A 127 -0.95 -0.28 -6.00
N SER A 128 -0.91 -1.09 -4.95
CA SER A 128 0.28 -1.33 -4.13
C SER A 128 1.46 -1.90 -4.92
N LYS A 129 1.19 -2.65 -6.00
CA LYS A 129 2.22 -3.13 -6.91
C LYS A 129 2.92 -1.96 -7.61
N ARG A 130 2.15 -1.02 -8.15
CA ARG A 130 2.69 0.15 -8.86
C ARG A 130 3.31 1.16 -7.91
N GLY A 131 2.67 1.40 -6.77
CA GLY A 131 3.12 2.32 -5.72
C GLY A 131 4.15 1.75 -4.74
N ARG A 132 4.75 0.59 -5.01
CA ARG A 132 5.62 -0.13 -4.06
C ARG A 132 6.82 0.69 -3.60
N SER A 133 7.45 1.47 -4.48
CA SER A 133 8.58 2.34 -4.13
C SER A 133 8.15 3.40 -3.12
N VAL A 134 7.00 4.05 -3.34
CA VAL A 134 6.42 5.05 -2.44
C VAL A 134 6.12 4.44 -1.08
N MET A 135 5.44 3.29 -1.02
CA MET A 135 5.13 2.65 0.26
C MET A 135 6.38 2.20 1.04
N LYS A 136 7.46 1.82 0.34
CA LYS A 136 8.73 1.46 0.99
C LYS A 136 9.46 2.67 1.58
N ALA A 137 9.30 3.84 0.98
CA ALA A 137 9.81 5.11 1.51
C ALA A 137 8.96 5.62 2.68
N HIS A 138 7.67 5.27 2.71
CA HIS A 138 6.68 5.75 3.69
C HIS A 138 6.15 4.61 4.55
N ARG A 139 7.00 4.07 5.43
CA ARG A 139 6.64 2.94 6.28
C ARG A 139 5.81 3.37 7.47
N THR A 140 4.96 2.45 7.93
CA THR A 140 4.29 2.54 9.21
C THR A 140 5.31 2.58 10.36
N PRO A 141 4.92 2.99 11.58
CA PRO A 141 5.82 3.00 12.74
C PRO A 141 6.48 1.65 13.06
N ASP A 142 5.83 0.54 12.69
CA ASP A 142 6.37 -0.82 12.81
C ASP A 142 7.12 -1.30 11.55
N GLY A 143 7.48 -0.39 10.63
CA GLY A 143 8.36 -0.65 9.50
C GLY A 143 7.70 -1.30 8.27
N ARG A 144 6.38 -1.45 8.23
CA ARG A 144 5.67 -2.07 7.11
C ARG A 144 5.36 -1.06 6.01
N ALA A 145 5.41 -1.51 4.77
CA ALA A 145 4.78 -0.82 3.65
C ALA A 145 3.30 -1.19 3.67
N ALA A 146 2.39 -0.23 3.86
CA ALA A 146 0.98 -0.50 4.12
C ALA A 146 0.04 0.32 3.22
N THR A 147 -1.13 -0.25 2.92
CA THR A 147 -2.25 0.47 2.29
C THR A 147 -3.28 0.84 3.36
N PRO A 148 -3.94 2.00 3.26
CA PRO A 148 -3.66 3.06 2.30
C PRO A 148 -2.35 3.80 2.64
N THR A 149 -1.58 4.21 1.62
CA THR A 149 -0.54 5.24 1.75
C THR A 149 -1.01 6.45 0.95
N VAL A 150 -1.13 7.61 1.58
CA VAL A 150 -1.59 8.85 0.94
C VAL A 150 -0.45 9.84 0.92
N ILE A 151 -0.06 10.29 -0.26
CA ILE A 151 0.93 11.34 -0.46
C ILE A 151 0.22 12.60 -0.92
N LEU A 152 0.41 13.69 -0.18
CA LEU A 152 -0.03 15.02 -0.59
C LEU A 152 1.03 15.63 -1.51
N LEU A 153 0.60 16.08 -2.69
CA LEU A 153 1.46 16.73 -3.67
C LEU A 153 1.02 18.18 -3.91
N ASP A 154 2.00 19.06 -4.08
CA ASP A 154 1.79 20.45 -4.51
C ASP A 154 1.43 20.58 -6.01
N ASP A 155 1.36 21.81 -6.51
CA ASP A 155 1.12 22.17 -7.90
C ASP A 155 2.16 21.59 -8.88
N ARG A 156 3.38 21.34 -8.39
CA ARG A 156 4.54 20.81 -9.14
C ARG A 156 4.73 19.31 -8.96
N TYR A 157 3.80 18.61 -8.30
CA TYR A 157 3.86 17.18 -8.00
C TYR A 157 4.99 16.81 -7.02
N ARG A 158 5.44 17.76 -6.21
CA ARG A 158 6.39 17.51 -5.13
C ARG A 158 5.63 17.13 -3.87
N GLU A 159 6.17 16.16 -3.15
CA GLU A 159 5.61 15.76 -1.87
C GLU A 159 5.59 16.92 -0.87
N SER A 160 4.42 17.14 -0.28
CA SER A 160 4.14 18.18 0.72
C SER A 160 3.47 17.61 1.97
N GLY A 161 3.42 16.28 2.10
CA GLY A 161 2.95 15.59 3.28
C GLY A 161 2.58 14.14 2.98
N CYS A 162 2.39 13.35 4.04
CA CYS A 162 1.94 11.98 3.91
C CYS A 162 1.02 11.56 5.07
N TRP A 163 0.12 10.63 4.79
CA TRP A 163 -0.74 9.96 5.77
C TRP A 163 -0.76 8.45 5.50
N ILE A 164 -0.50 7.63 6.53
CA ILE A 164 -0.16 6.20 6.36
C ILE A 164 -1.06 5.31 7.22
N GLU A 165 -1.71 4.35 6.56
CA GLU A 165 -2.49 3.22 7.07
C GLU A 165 -3.72 3.58 7.90
N ARG A 166 -3.53 4.21 9.07
CA ARG A 166 -4.59 4.47 10.05
C ARG A 166 -4.48 5.86 10.68
N PRO A 167 -5.61 6.42 11.15
CA PRO A 167 -5.59 7.58 12.03
C PRO A 167 -4.69 7.36 13.24
N ALA A 168 -4.07 8.42 13.74
CA ALA A 168 -3.06 8.40 14.79
C ALA A 168 -3.57 7.74 16.07
N GLU A 169 -4.80 8.04 16.44
CA GLU A 169 -5.47 7.44 17.59
C GLU A 169 -5.60 5.92 17.43
N LEU A 170 -6.18 5.46 16.32
CA LEU A 170 -6.35 4.03 16.06
C LEU A 170 -5.00 3.32 15.92
N GLN A 171 -4.00 3.97 15.30
CA GLN A 171 -2.67 3.39 15.16
C GLN A 171 -2.00 3.19 16.53
N ARG A 172 -2.06 4.18 17.42
CA ARG A 172 -1.52 4.04 18.78
C ARG A 172 -2.21 2.91 19.53
N TRP A 173 -3.53 2.88 19.52
CA TRP A 173 -4.32 1.81 20.14
C TRP A 173 -3.95 0.43 19.57
N PHE A 174 -3.85 0.29 18.24
CA PHE A 174 -3.54 -0.99 17.59
C PHE A 174 -2.14 -1.49 17.99
N GLN A 175 -1.14 -0.59 18.03
CA GLN A 175 0.24 -0.94 18.40
C GLN A 175 0.38 -1.33 19.88
N GLU A 176 -0.45 -0.75 20.75
CA GLU A 176 -0.53 -1.14 22.16
C GLU A 176 -1.23 -2.50 22.30
N LYS A 177 -2.45 -2.63 21.76
CA LYS A 177 -3.30 -3.81 21.98
C LYS A 177 -2.83 -5.05 21.24
N LYS A 178 -2.11 -4.93 20.12
CA LYS A 178 -1.53 -6.11 19.44
C LYS A 178 -0.56 -6.91 20.30
N LYS A 179 -0.05 -6.33 21.40
CA LYS A 179 0.85 -7.01 22.35
C LYS A 179 0.11 -7.88 23.35
N THR A 180 -1.19 -7.63 23.55
CA THR A 180 -1.97 -8.22 24.65
C THR A 180 -3.21 -8.96 24.18
N LEU A 181 -3.83 -8.55 23.07
CA LEU A 181 -5.05 -9.17 22.55
C LEU A 181 -4.74 -10.28 21.55
N GLY A 182 -5.61 -11.30 21.52
CA GLY A 182 -5.63 -12.27 20.42
C GLY A 182 -6.03 -11.62 19.10
N GLU A 183 -5.56 -12.16 17.98
CA GLU A 183 -5.73 -11.56 16.65
C GLU A 183 -7.21 -11.26 16.31
N LYS A 184 -8.10 -12.24 16.51
CA LYS A 184 -9.53 -12.05 16.22
C LYS A 184 -10.11 -10.87 16.99
N GLU A 185 -9.87 -10.81 18.30
CA GLU A 185 -10.37 -9.74 19.16
C GLU A 185 -9.79 -8.38 18.78
N LEU A 186 -8.50 -8.32 18.47
CA LEU A 186 -7.83 -7.10 18.00
C LEU A 186 -8.50 -6.54 16.74
N TYR A 187 -8.77 -7.40 15.75
CA TYR A 187 -9.40 -6.95 14.50
C TYR A 187 -10.89 -6.63 14.66
N ASP A 188 -11.62 -7.38 15.50
CA ASP A 188 -13.02 -7.07 15.81
C ASP A 188 -13.15 -5.69 16.46
N GLN A 189 -12.31 -5.39 17.47
CA GLN A 189 -12.28 -4.08 18.12
C GLN A 189 -11.81 -2.97 17.16
N LYS A 190 -10.85 -3.25 16.27
CA LYS A 190 -10.40 -2.30 15.24
C LYS A 190 -11.56 -1.92 14.30
N TYR A 191 -12.32 -2.89 13.81
CA TYR A 191 -13.44 -2.62 12.89
C TYR A 191 -14.63 -1.97 13.60
N ALA A 192 -14.86 -2.29 14.88
CA ALA A 192 -15.82 -1.56 15.70
C ALA A 192 -15.44 -0.08 15.86
N TRP A 193 -14.16 0.22 16.06
CA TRP A 193 -13.67 1.61 16.08
C TRP A 193 -13.96 2.32 14.75
N TYR A 194 -13.67 1.69 13.61
CA TYR A 194 -13.96 2.28 12.31
C TYR A 194 -15.46 2.54 12.08
N ALA A 195 -16.30 1.60 12.48
CA ALA A 195 -17.76 1.75 12.38
C ALA A 195 -18.29 2.93 13.23
N ASN A 196 -17.63 3.22 14.35
CA ASN A 196 -17.96 4.34 15.23
C ASN A 196 -17.40 5.67 14.71
N ASP A 197 -16.14 5.72 14.29
CA ASP A 197 -15.49 6.96 13.82
C ASP A 197 -16.01 7.44 12.46
N LYS A 198 -16.40 6.51 11.58
CA LYS A 198 -16.93 6.80 10.23
C LYS A 198 -16.04 7.79 9.46
N GLY A 199 -14.72 7.59 9.54
CA GLY A 199 -13.73 8.40 8.84
C GLY A 199 -13.49 9.79 9.43
N GLY A 200 -14.11 10.15 10.56
CA GLY A 200 -13.98 11.46 11.20
C GLY A 200 -12.52 11.82 11.49
N GLN A 201 -11.76 10.96 12.17
CA GLN A 201 -10.35 11.23 12.44
C GLN A 201 -9.49 11.22 11.17
N THR A 202 -9.81 10.36 10.19
CA THR A 202 -9.11 10.35 8.90
C THR A 202 -9.22 11.71 8.22
N ILE A 203 -10.44 12.25 8.10
CA ILE A 203 -10.65 13.54 7.43
C ILE A 203 -9.95 14.67 8.20
N ARG A 204 -10.03 14.69 9.53
CA ARG A 204 -9.34 15.69 10.36
C ARG A 204 -7.84 15.70 10.07
N GLU A 205 -7.20 14.53 10.08
CA GLU A 205 -5.77 14.40 9.81
C GLU A 205 -5.39 14.82 8.38
N ILE A 206 -6.22 14.50 7.36
CA ILE A 206 -5.98 14.95 5.98
C ILE A 206 -6.09 16.47 5.85
N VAL A 207 -7.07 17.10 6.50
CA VAL A 207 -7.23 18.56 6.50
C VAL A 207 -6.08 19.24 7.27
N GLU A 208 -5.61 18.65 8.35
CA GLU A 208 -4.42 19.12 9.08
C GLU A 208 -3.16 19.01 8.23
N MET A 209 -2.95 17.89 7.54
CA MET A 209 -1.85 17.71 6.60
C MET A 209 -1.86 18.80 5.51
N LEU A 210 -3.02 19.09 4.92
CA LEU A 210 -3.18 20.19 3.96
C LEU A 210 -2.86 21.57 4.57
N THR A 211 -3.34 21.82 5.79
CA THR A 211 -3.11 23.09 6.50
C THR A 211 -1.63 23.30 6.77
N HIS A 212 -0.93 22.25 7.20
CA HIS A 212 0.50 22.28 7.45
C HIS A 212 1.32 22.47 6.16
N ALA A 213 0.95 21.79 5.08
CA ALA A 213 1.57 21.94 3.77
C ALA A 213 1.46 23.38 3.24
N ALA A 214 0.27 23.98 3.30
CA ALA A 214 0.06 25.37 2.88
C ALA A 214 0.83 26.40 3.73
N ALA A 215 1.14 26.04 4.98
CA ALA A 215 2.00 26.83 5.86
C ALA A 215 3.49 26.54 5.68
N GLY A 216 3.91 25.79 4.65
CA GLY A 216 5.30 25.44 4.39
C GLY A 216 5.91 24.45 5.39
N ARG A 217 5.09 23.69 6.12
CA ARG A 217 5.50 22.73 7.14
C ARG A 217 5.01 21.32 6.79
N PRO A 218 5.52 20.68 5.72
CA PRO A 218 5.03 19.37 5.30
C PRO A 218 5.17 18.34 6.43
N THR A 219 4.10 17.60 6.70
CA THR A 219 4.08 16.57 7.74
C THR A 219 3.89 15.20 7.12
N CYS A 220 4.71 14.24 7.55
CA CYS A 220 4.59 12.87 7.12
C CYS A 220 4.83 11.94 8.29
N GLY A 221 3.77 11.29 8.76
CA GLY A 221 3.81 10.04 9.55
C GLY A 221 4.63 9.98 10.85
N LYS A 222 5.44 10.99 11.21
CA LYS A 222 6.17 11.05 12.47
C LYS A 222 5.22 11.47 13.57
N LYS A 223 4.37 10.52 13.93
CA LYS A 223 3.55 10.54 15.14
C LYS A 223 4.55 10.30 16.27
N ALA A 224 5.00 11.39 16.90
CA ALA A 224 5.77 11.34 18.13
C ALA A 224 4.98 10.62 19.24
#